data_AF-A0A937YL64-F1
#
_entry.id   AF-A0A937YL64-F1
#
_cell.length_a   1.000
_cell.length_b   1.000
_cell.length_c   1.000
_cell.angle_alpha   90.00
_cell.angle_beta   90.00
_cell.angle_gamma   90.00
#
_symmetry.space_group_name_H-M   'P 1'
#
loop_
_entity.id
_entity.type
_entity.pdbx_description
1 polymer ?
#
loop_
_entity_poly.entity_id
_entity_poly.type
_entity_poly.pdbx_seq_one_letter_code
_entity_poly.pdbx_strand_id
1 'polypeptide(L)'
;MQKSTDAVRTEKLPPAAPPETNGNGTHANGTDTNSAELYDLLHALQQMLVGDFSVRLPGHQVGLMGKIADTFNSIVASNQRMAQQLERVGQVVGREGKTRQRIRLAASAGAWGEMENSVNTMID
;
A
#
# COMPACT_ATOMS: atom_id res chain seq x y z
N MET A 1 17.75 -62.14 -65.40
CA MET A 1 16.44 -62.16 -64.74
C MET A 1 16.66 -61.91 -63.25
N GLN A 2 15.87 -60.98 -62.66
CA GLN A 2 15.67 -60.67 -61.23
C GLN A 2 16.94 -60.54 -60.33
N LYS A 3 17.41 -59.35 -59.92
CA LYS A 3 16.83 -58.39 -58.93
C LYS A 3 16.04 -59.07 -57.80
N SER A 4 16.69 -59.25 -56.65
CA SER A 4 16.04 -59.19 -55.33
C SER A 4 16.84 -58.28 -54.43
N THR A 5 16.15 -57.24 -53.98
CA THR A 5 16.61 -56.12 -53.18
C THR A 5 16.15 -56.41 -51.76
N ASP A 6 17.05 -56.67 -50.82
CA ASP A 6 16.69 -56.75 -49.40
C ASP A 6 16.98 -55.43 -48.72
N ALA A 7 15.90 -54.82 -48.24
CA ALA A 7 15.84 -53.50 -47.66
C ALA A 7 16.47 -53.46 -46.26
N VAL A 8 17.29 -52.44 -46.03
CA VAL A 8 17.82 -52.07 -44.72
C VAL A 8 16.65 -51.64 -43.83
N ARG A 9 16.37 -52.43 -42.79
CA ARG A 9 15.37 -52.16 -41.75
C ARG A 9 15.88 -51.05 -40.83
N THR A 10 15.37 -49.83 -41.00
CA THR A 10 15.60 -48.70 -40.09
C THR A 10 14.76 -48.90 -38.82
N GLU A 11 15.37 -49.27 -37.71
CA GLU A 11 14.72 -49.16 -36.39
C GLU A 11 14.61 -47.69 -36.00
N LYS A 12 13.38 -47.19 -35.99
CA LYS A 12 13.02 -45.85 -35.53
C LYS A 12 12.92 -45.88 -34.00
N LEU A 13 13.90 -45.27 -33.33
CA LEU A 13 13.90 -45.03 -31.89
C LEU A 13 12.63 -44.26 -31.47
N PRO A 14 11.93 -44.64 -30.38
CA PRO A 14 10.76 -43.89 -29.92
C PRO A 14 11.18 -42.49 -29.44
N PRO A 15 10.36 -41.44 -29.65
CA PRO A 15 10.66 -40.11 -29.14
C PRO A 15 10.66 -40.13 -27.62
N ALA A 16 11.72 -39.60 -27.01
CA ALA A 16 11.82 -39.40 -25.57
C ALA A 16 10.61 -38.60 -25.08
N ALA A 17 9.92 -39.12 -24.07
CA ALA A 17 8.87 -38.39 -23.38
C ALA A 17 9.44 -37.08 -22.81
N PRO A 18 8.70 -35.95 -22.84
CA PRO A 18 9.14 -34.73 -22.18
C PRO A 18 9.33 -35.02 -20.67
N PRO A 19 10.33 -34.40 -20.01
CA PRO A 19 10.47 -34.55 -18.58
C PRO A 19 9.18 -34.09 -17.91
N GLU A 20 8.57 -34.98 -17.14
CA GLU A 20 7.47 -34.62 -16.26
C GLU A 20 7.98 -33.57 -15.29
N THR A 21 7.59 -32.32 -15.50
CA THR A 21 7.74 -31.24 -14.53
C THR A 21 6.84 -31.58 -13.37
N ASN A 22 7.41 -32.32 -12.44
CA ASN A 22 6.80 -32.72 -11.19
C ASN A 22 6.38 -31.43 -10.47
N GLY A 23 5.07 -31.23 -10.36
CA GLY A 23 4.50 -30.10 -9.65
C GLY A 23 4.93 -30.14 -8.19
N ASN A 24 5.63 -29.11 -7.74
CA ASN A 24 5.79 -28.81 -6.33
C ASN A 24 5.35 -27.38 -6.07
N GLY A 25 4.05 -27.15 -6.28
CA GLY A 25 3.37 -26.06 -5.60
C GLY A 25 3.00 -26.53 -4.19
N THR A 26 3.06 -25.59 -3.24
CA THR A 26 2.50 -25.64 -1.89
C THR A 26 3.31 -26.48 -0.87
N HIS A 27 3.88 -25.98 0.23
CA HIS A 27 3.52 -24.87 1.11
C HIS A 27 4.76 -24.33 1.86
N ALA A 28 5.15 -23.07 1.65
CA ALA A 28 6.10 -22.37 2.54
C ALA A 28 5.84 -20.85 2.63
N ASN A 29 4.65 -20.37 2.24
CA ASN A 29 4.43 -18.94 1.95
C ASN A 29 4.00 -18.07 3.15
N GLY A 30 3.83 -18.67 4.34
CA GLY A 30 3.23 -17.99 5.49
C GLY A 30 4.17 -17.01 6.21
N THR A 31 5.47 -17.28 6.22
CA THR A 31 6.48 -16.41 6.86
C THR A 31 6.90 -15.26 5.95
N ASP A 32 7.05 -15.52 4.66
CA ASP A 32 7.56 -14.53 3.69
C ASP A 32 6.54 -13.42 3.44
N THR A 33 5.24 -13.77 3.42
CA THR A 33 4.15 -12.80 3.29
C THR A 33 4.12 -11.84 4.48
N ASN A 34 4.20 -12.35 5.71
CA ASN A 34 4.20 -11.51 6.91
C ASN A 34 5.42 -10.58 6.96
N SER A 35 6.59 -11.04 6.53
CA SER A 35 7.78 -10.19 6.45
C SER A 35 7.62 -9.06 5.43
N ALA A 36 7.07 -9.35 4.25
CA ALA A 36 6.76 -8.33 3.25
C ALA A 36 5.77 -7.28 3.77
N GLU A 37 4.69 -7.72 4.43
CA GLU A 37 3.69 -6.82 5.02
C GLU A 37 4.28 -5.90 6.11
N LEU A 38 5.23 -6.41 6.91
CA LEU A 38 5.94 -5.61 7.90
C LEU A 38 6.88 -4.58 7.25
N TYR A 39 7.54 -4.92 6.14
CA TYR A 39 8.35 -3.96 5.39
C TYR A 39 7.48 -2.86 4.77
N ASP A 40 6.31 -3.21 4.23
CA ASP A 40 5.35 -2.24 3.69
C ASP A 40 4.85 -1.30 4.79
N LEU A 41 4.53 -1.82 5.98
CA LEU A 41 4.16 -1.02 7.14
C LEU A 41 5.28 -0.06 7.56
N LEU A 42 6.52 -0.55 7.66
CA LEU A 42 7.67 0.30 8.01
C LEU A 42 7.86 1.41 6.99
N HIS A 43 7.80 1.10 5.69
CA HIS A 43 7.90 2.09 4.63
C HIS A 43 6.77 3.12 4.74
N ALA A 44 5.53 2.69 4.96
CA ALA A 44 4.40 3.59 5.09
C ALA A 44 4.52 4.52 6.31
N LEU A 45 5.04 4.01 7.44
CA LEU A 45 5.34 4.81 8.63
C LEU A 45 6.43 5.86 8.35
N GLN A 46 7.48 5.50 7.59
CA GLN A 46 8.53 6.44 7.20
C GLN A 46 8.01 7.55 6.28
N GLN A 47 7.14 7.22 5.31
CA GLN A 47 6.48 8.21 4.45
C GLN A 47 5.59 9.16 5.26
N MET A 48 4.80 8.60 6.19
CA MET A 48 3.98 9.42 7.09
C MET A 48 4.84 10.35 7.97
N LEU A 49 6.00 9.89 8.44
CA LEU A 49 6.93 10.66 9.27
C LEU A 49 7.48 11.89 8.52
N VAL A 50 7.76 11.75 7.21
CA VAL A 50 8.21 12.87 6.37
C VAL A 50 7.06 13.76 5.88
N GLY A 51 5.83 13.49 6.31
CA GLY A 51 4.64 14.28 5.98
C GLY A 51 3.96 13.87 4.66
N ASP A 52 4.35 12.76 4.04
CA ASP A 52 3.61 12.22 2.90
C ASP A 52 2.36 11.47 3.39
N PHE A 53 1.23 12.18 3.41
CA PHE A 53 -0.06 11.62 3.76
C PHE A 53 -0.83 11.02 2.57
N SER A 54 -0.20 10.86 1.41
CA SER A 54 -0.78 10.15 0.26
C SER A 54 -0.58 8.63 0.34
N VAL A 55 0.39 8.17 1.14
CA VAL A 55 0.70 6.76 1.33
C VAL A 55 -0.47 5.94 1.87
N ARG A 56 -0.67 4.73 1.36
CA ARG A 56 -1.71 3.80 1.82
C ARG A 56 -1.17 2.38 1.91
N LEU A 57 -1.63 1.65 2.90
CA LEU A 57 -1.42 0.20 2.99
C LEU A 57 -2.55 -0.54 2.28
N PRO A 58 -2.27 -1.70 1.65
CA PRO A 58 -3.28 -2.51 0.99
C PRO A 58 -4.32 -3.06 1.97
N GLY A 59 -5.61 -2.85 1.68
CA GLY A 59 -6.73 -3.28 2.55
C GLY A 59 -7.30 -4.67 2.24
N HIS A 60 -6.65 -5.46 1.38
CA HIS A 60 -7.14 -6.80 1.00
C HIS A 60 -6.70 -7.91 1.97
N GLN A 61 -5.96 -7.57 3.02
CA GLN A 61 -5.41 -8.51 3.98
C GLN A 61 -6.46 -8.83 5.05
N VAL A 62 -6.52 -10.09 5.48
CA VAL A 62 -7.39 -10.55 6.57
C VAL A 62 -6.56 -10.77 7.85
N GLY A 63 -7.18 -10.64 9.01
CA GLY A 63 -6.50 -10.84 10.30
C GLY A 63 -5.89 -9.55 10.87
N LEU A 64 -4.78 -9.69 11.61
CA LEU A 64 -4.16 -8.57 12.33
C LEU A 64 -3.56 -7.52 11.38
N MET A 65 -2.88 -7.94 10.30
CA MET A 65 -2.28 -7.00 9.35
C MET A 65 -3.32 -6.18 8.60
N GLY A 66 -4.45 -6.76 8.21
CA GLY A 66 -5.59 -6.02 7.66
C GLY A 66 -6.10 -4.93 8.63
N LYS A 67 -6.29 -5.27 9.91
CA LYS A 67 -6.70 -4.29 10.94
C LYS A 67 -5.66 -3.17 11.13
N ILE A 68 -4.38 -3.50 11.07
CA ILE A 68 -3.30 -2.50 11.13
C ILE A 68 -3.35 -1.60 9.91
N ALA A 69 -3.51 -2.15 8.70
CA ALA A 69 -3.64 -1.38 7.46
C ALA A 69 -4.83 -0.42 7.49
N ASP A 70 -6.01 -0.89 7.92
CA ASP A 70 -7.22 -0.07 8.04
C ASP A 70 -7.04 1.08 9.06
N THR A 71 -6.44 0.76 10.21
CA THR A 71 -6.18 1.74 11.27
C THR A 71 -5.16 2.78 10.79
N PHE A 72 -4.06 2.34 10.19
CA PHE A 72 -3.03 3.21 9.62
C PHE A 72 -3.62 4.13 8.54
N ASN A 73 -4.37 3.58 7.58
CA ASN A 73 -5.01 4.36 6.52
C ASN A 73 -5.98 5.41 7.09
N SER A 74 -6.69 5.08 8.18
CA SER A 74 -7.56 6.03 8.87
C SER A 74 -6.78 7.18 9.52
N ILE A 75 -5.64 6.90 10.15
CA ILE A 75 -4.74 7.90 10.73
C ILE A 75 -4.20 8.82 9.63
N VAL A 76 -3.67 8.25 8.55
CA VAL A 76 -3.12 9.02 7.42
C VAL A 76 -4.19 9.90 6.77
N ALA A 77 -5.41 9.39 6.59
CA ALA A 77 -6.52 10.19 6.06
C ALA A 77 -6.93 11.35 6.99
N SER A 78 -6.81 11.19 8.31
CA SER A 78 -7.01 12.29 9.26
C SER A 78 -5.94 13.36 9.10
N ASN A 79 -4.66 12.95 9.07
CA ASN A 79 -3.54 13.86 8.90
C ASN A 79 -3.60 14.62 7.57
N GLN A 80 -3.96 13.94 6.47
CA GLN A 80 -4.11 14.56 5.16
C GLN A 80 -5.19 15.65 5.17
N ARG A 81 -6.36 15.38 5.77
CA ARG A 81 -7.43 16.38 5.89
C ARG A 81 -6.99 17.60 6.70
N MET A 82 -6.23 17.39 7.77
CA MET A 82 -5.72 18.46 8.62
C MET A 82 -4.68 19.32 7.92
N ALA A 83 -3.72 18.71 7.23
CA ALA A 83 -2.73 19.43 6.43
C ALA A 83 -3.42 20.35 5.40
N GLN A 84 -4.46 19.86 4.72
CA GLN A 84 -5.26 20.65 3.78
C GLN A 84 -6.01 21.81 4.46
N GLN A 85 -6.56 21.60 5.66
CA GLN A 85 -7.19 22.70 6.41
C GLN A 85 -6.16 23.75 6.82
N LEU A 86 -5.00 23.34 7.34
CA LEU A 86 -3.94 24.26 7.74
C LEU A 86 -3.40 25.08 6.55
N GLU A 87 -3.24 24.44 5.38
CA GLU A 87 -2.85 25.15 4.17
C GLU A 87 -3.90 26.20 3.77
N ARG A 88 -5.18 25.84 3.78
CA ARG A 88 -6.29 26.77 3.51
C ARG A 88 -6.26 27.95 4.46
N VAL A 89 -6.00 27.70 5.74
CA VAL A 89 -5.93 28.74 6.78
C VAL A 89 -4.78 29.70 6.51
N GLY A 90 -3.59 29.17 6.22
CA GLY A 90 -2.44 29.99 5.84
C GLY A 90 -2.75 30.89 4.64
N GLN A 91 -3.47 30.37 3.64
CA GLN A 91 -3.88 31.16 2.48
C GLN A 91 -4.90 32.26 2.82
N VAL A 92 -5.94 31.95 3.61
CA VAL A 92 -6.99 32.91 3.98
C VAL A 92 -6.43 34.04 4.85
N VAL A 93 -5.63 33.70 5.86
CA VAL A 93 -5.02 34.68 6.76
C VAL A 93 -3.96 35.51 6.02
N GLY A 94 -3.11 34.86 5.20
CA GLY A 94 -2.01 35.53 4.49
C GLY A 94 -2.43 36.38 3.30
N ARG A 95 -3.47 36.00 2.55
CA ARG A 95 -3.92 36.76 1.36
C ARG A 95 -5.02 37.76 1.65
N GLU A 96 -5.96 37.43 2.53
CA GLU A 96 -7.16 38.26 2.71
C GLU A 96 -7.06 39.20 3.92
N GLY A 97 -6.07 39.01 4.81
CA GLY A 97 -6.01 39.73 6.08
C GLY A 97 -7.26 39.53 6.95
N LYS A 98 -8.07 38.51 6.63
CA LYS A 98 -9.35 38.24 7.27
C LYS A 98 -9.13 37.29 8.44
N THR A 99 -8.78 37.88 9.56
CA THR A 99 -8.66 37.27 10.88
C THR A 99 -10.01 36.95 11.54
N ARG A 100 -11.15 36.99 10.84
CA ARG A 100 -12.47 36.75 11.44
C ARG A 100 -13.13 35.43 11.03
N GLN A 101 -12.45 34.60 10.24
CA GLN A 101 -12.99 33.30 9.83
C GLN A 101 -12.52 32.21 10.81
N ARG A 102 -13.43 31.79 11.69
CA ARG A 102 -13.21 30.64 12.59
C ARG A 102 -13.07 29.36 11.77
N ILE A 103 -12.04 28.60 12.07
CA ILE A 103 -11.75 27.31 11.46
C ILE A 103 -12.48 26.25 12.27
N ARG A 104 -13.09 25.31 11.56
CA ARG A 104 -13.62 24.08 12.15
C ARG A 104 -12.91 22.91 11.51
N LEU A 105 -12.04 22.23 12.26
CA LEU A 105 -11.47 20.97 11.79
C LEU A 105 -12.54 19.89 11.98
N ALA A 106 -12.71 19.03 10.98
CA ALA A 106 -13.75 17.99 10.98
C ALA A 106 -13.57 16.92 12.08
N ALA A 107 -12.48 16.97 12.85
CA ALA A 107 -12.13 16.01 13.90
C ALA A 107 -11.63 16.73 15.16
N SER A 108 -12.49 17.56 15.76
CA SER A 108 -12.20 18.42 16.93
C SER A 108 -12.02 17.68 18.27
N ALA A 109 -11.66 16.40 18.25
CA ALA A 109 -11.43 15.60 19.46
C ALA A 109 -9.93 15.44 19.78
N GLY A 110 -9.59 15.52 21.07
CA GLY A 110 -8.21 15.38 21.56
C GLY A 110 -7.30 16.56 21.19
N ALA A 111 -5.99 16.30 21.06
CA ALA A 111 -4.97 17.31 20.76
C ALA A 111 -5.26 18.16 19.50
N TRP A 112 -6.07 17.62 18.58
CA TRP A 112 -6.47 18.30 17.36
C TRP A 112 -7.47 19.43 17.60
N GLY A 113 -8.40 19.26 18.54
CA GLY A 113 -9.31 20.33 18.96
C GLY A 113 -8.56 21.44 19.70
N GLU A 114 -7.52 21.09 20.46
CA GLU A 114 -6.64 22.08 21.11
C GLU A 114 -5.86 22.90 20.08
N MET A 115 -5.37 22.27 18.99
CA MET A 115 -4.70 22.98 17.90
C MET A 115 -5.66 23.88 17.12
N GLU A 116 -6.88 23.42 16.84
CA GLU A 116 -7.94 24.25 16.27
C GLU A 116 -8.21 25.49 17.13
N ASN A 117 -8.36 25.31 18.45
CA ASN A 117 -8.57 26.41 19.38
C ASN A 117 -7.39 27.37 19.39
N SER A 118 -6.15 26.87 19.43
CA SER A 118 -4.95 27.71 19.43
C SER A 118 -4.83 28.56 18.17
N VAL A 119 -5.09 27.98 16.99
CA VAL A 119 -5.09 28.72 15.73
C VAL A 119 -6.23 29.76 15.71
N ASN A 120 -7.42 29.39 16.16
CA ASN A 120 -8.54 30.32 16.26
C ASN A 120 -8.25 31.49 17.23
N THR A 121 -7.54 31.27 18.34
CA THR A 121 -7.13 32.33 19.28
C THR A 121 -6.07 33.26 18.71
N MET A 122 -5.19 32.79 17.82
CA MET A 122 -4.22 33.66 17.13
C MET A 122 -4.89 34.55 16.09
N ILE A 123 -6.01 34.08 15.57
CA ILE A 123 -6.81 34.75 14.55
C ILE A 123 -7.72 35.82 15.19
N ASP A 124 -8.29 35.63 16.38
CA ASP A 124 -9.04 36.69 17.12
C ASP A 124 -8.15 37.90 17.50
#